data_AF-A0A4R1BME7-F1
#
_entry.id   AF-A0A4R1BME7-F1
#
_cell.length_a   1.000
_cell.length_b   1.000
_cell.length_c   1.000
_cell.angle_alpha   90.00
_cell.angle_beta   90.00
_cell.angle_gamma   90.00
#
_symmetry.space_group_name_H-M   'P 1'
#
loop_
_entity.id
_entity.type
_entity.pdbx_description
1 polymer ?
#
loop_
_entity_poly.entity_id
_entity_poly.type
_entity_poly.pdbx_seq_one_letter_code
_entity_poly.pdbx_strand_id
1 'polypeptide(L)'
;MKKALLFGALALSLNGFAQKVNGKLNLSKGQKFEVVSETKTNATQEVMGQSMEVSSNSTFTQVYDVQDAGANGITIEHKVKRFEVMSEGGPGQSMSYDSENEADRKGEMGRMIDKKVLKNKYTMMVDAFGKVTSVKPDDDNPNGKKGAEDDGMAAMMMQQMGAGGSTLPKAGDKSFFSVLPSDKEVGVGETWTDAVKKDGADNKRTYKITAISAEGITVEYTSETKINKEMAMMGQNAQIDMTEKGSGTVIVDRKTGVVRTLTGVSKTEGNVEVQGMTIPVTSTTNTTVTVKAL
;
A
#
# COMPACT_ATOMS: atom_id res chain seq x y z
N MET A 1 -55.49 49.11 12.01
CA MET A 1 -55.18 47.92 12.84
C MET A 1 -54.72 46.82 11.90
N LYS A 2 -53.42 46.60 11.77
CA LYS A 2 -52.57 45.72 12.60
C LYS A 2 -52.45 44.32 11.98
N LYS A 3 -51.27 44.10 11.40
CA LYS A 3 -50.49 42.85 11.40
C LYS A 3 -51.03 41.67 10.57
N ALA A 4 -50.71 41.67 9.29
CA ALA A 4 -50.50 40.46 8.52
C ALA A 4 -49.25 40.67 7.66
N LEU A 5 -48.07 40.31 8.14
CA LEU A 5 -46.84 40.21 7.36
C LEU A 5 -45.73 39.59 8.23
N LEU A 6 -44.93 38.72 7.60
CA LEU A 6 -43.67 38.12 8.05
C LEU A 6 -43.76 36.92 9.00
N PHE A 7 -44.02 35.73 8.46
CA PHE A 7 -43.44 34.47 8.99
C PHE A 7 -43.39 33.36 7.93
N GLY A 8 -42.90 33.67 6.72
CA GLY A 8 -42.88 32.68 5.64
C GLY A 8 -41.98 33.03 4.48
N ALA A 9 -40.68 33.26 4.73
CA ALA A 9 -39.66 33.31 3.67
C ALA A 9 -38.22 33.31 4.24
N LEU A 10 -37.91 32.44 5.21
CA LEU A 10 -36.51 32.20 5.60
C LEU A 10 -36.19 30.70 5.73
N ALA A 11 -36.76 29.89 4.84
CA ALA A 11 -36.16 28.61 4.45
C ALA A 11 -35.34 28.88 3.18
N LEU A 12 -34.35 29.75 3.28
CA LEU A 12 -33.27 29.85 2.30
C LEU A 12 -32.49 28.54 2.40
N SER A 13 -32.97 27.57 1.64
CA SER A 13 -32.22 26.53 0.95
C SER A 13 -30.70 26.67 1.10
N LEU A 14 -30.16 26.17 2.21
CA LEU A 14 -28.84 25.54 2.24
C LEU A 14 -28.97 24.21 1.50
N ASN A 15 -29.29 24.28 0.20
CA ASN A 15 -28.81 23.28 -0.74
C ASN A 15 -27.30 23.51 -0.82
N GLY A 16 -26.59 23.11 0.24
CA GLY A 16 -25.16 22.90 0.15
C GLY A 16 -25.02 21.90 -0.99
N PHE A 17 -24.58 22.37 -2.16
CA PHE A 17 -24.16 21.49 -3.23
C PHE A 17 -23.17 20.54 -2.59
N ALA A 18 -23.60 19.30 -2.34
CA ALA A 18 -22.72 18.26 -1.83
C ALA A 18 -21.60 18.15 -2.87
N GLN A 19 -20.42 18.68 -2.55
CA GLN A 19 -19.32 18.71 -3.49
C GLN A 19 -19.01 17.27 -3.85
N LYS A 20 -19.20 16.94 -5.13
CA LYS A 20 -18.83 15.64 -5.67
C LYS A 20 -17.43 15.72 -6.25
N VAL A 21 -16.73 14.60 -6.15
CA VAL A 21 -15.39 14.41 -6.71
C VAL A 21 -15.37 13.09 -7.47
N ASN A 22 -14.58 13.02 -8.54
CA ASN A 22 -14.33 11.80 -9.28
C ASN A 22 -12.87 11.36 -9.07
N GLY A 23 -12.59 10.08 -9.34
CA GLY A 23 -11.25 9.52 -9.21
C GLY A 23 -10.31 9.75 -10.39
N LYS A 24 -10.62 10.70 -11.29
CA LYS A 24 -9.80 10.92 -12.47
C LYS A 24 -8.48 11.60 -12.07
N LEU A 25 -7.37 10.99 -12.48
CA LEU A 25 -6.04 11.55 -12.33
C LEU A 25 -5.85 12.72 -13.29
N ASN A 26 -5.27 13.79 -12.77
CA ASN A 26 -4.93 14.98 -13.53
C ASN A 26 -3.42 15.22 -13.40
N LEU A 27 -2.67 14.42 -14.16
CA LEU A 27 -1.22 14.45 -14.21
C LEU A 27 -0.72 15.07 -15.51
N SER A 28 0.45 15.68 -15.44
CA SER A 28 1.14 16.29 -16.57
C SER A 28 2.50 15.66 -16.76
N LYS A 29 2.93 15.55 -18.02
CA LYS A 29 4.28 15.11 -18.37
C LYS A 29 5.34 15.91 -17.61
N GLY A 30 6.32 15.21 -17.06
CA GLY A 30 7.43 15.77 -16.29
C GLY A 30 7.16 15.93 -14.80
N GLN A 31 5.93 15.68 -14.31
CA GLN A 31 5.69 15.62 -12.87
C GLN A 31 6.42 14.44 -12.23
N LYS A 32 7.04 14.67 -11.08
CA LYS A 32 7.75 13.66 -10.30
C LYS A 32 7.20 13.60 -8.89
N PHE A 33 7.05 12.39 -8.38
CA PHE A 33 6.59 12.15 -7.02
C PHE A 33 7.60 11.29 -6.28
N GLU A 34 8.03 11.75 -5.12
CA GLU A 34 8.72 10.93 -4.14
C GLU A 34 7.70 10.38 -3.15
N VAL A 35 7.65 9.05 -3.03
CA VAL A 35 6.77 8.33 -2.12
C VAL A 35 7.63 7.71 -1.03
N VAL A 36 7.42 8.13 0.21
CA VAL A 36 8.11 7.61 1.40
C VAL A 36 7.11 6.80 2.19
N SER A 37 7.36 5.50 2.32
CA SER A 37 6.58 4.58 3.13
C SER A 37 7.36 4.21 4.38
N GLU A 38 6.84 4.57 5.54
CA GLU A 38 7.36 4.19 6.85
C GLU A 38 6.46 3.11 7.42
N THR A 39 7.04 1.97 7.82
CA THR A 39 6.30 0.85 8.40
C THR A 39 6.94 0.42 9.71
N LYS A 40 6.11 0.35 10.76
CA LYS A 40 6.49 -0.17 12.07
C LYS A 40 5.64 -1.36 12.42
N THR A 41 6.27 -2.52 12.56
CA THR A 41 5.62 -3.80 12.86
C THR A 41 6.12 -4.32 14.19
N ASN A 42 5.21 -4.72 15.06
CA ASN A 42 5.51 -5.57 16.22
C ASN A 42 4.76 -6.87 16.06
N ALA A 43 5.46 -7.99 16.06
CA ALA A 43 4.90 -9.32 15.93
C ALA A 43 5.28 -10.18 17.13
N THR A 44 4.38 -11.07 17.51
CA THR A 44 4.60 -12.11 18.51
C THR A 44 4.35 -13.46 17.84
N GLN A 45 5.32 -14.35 17.96
CA GLN A 45 5.23 -15.73 17.46
C GLN A 45 5.46 -16.70 18.61
N GLU A 46 4.65 -17.76 18.70
CA GLU A 46 4.85 -18.82 19.69
C GLU A 46 5.55 -20.02 19.05
N VAL A 47 6.79 -20.28 19.47
CA VAL A 47 7.60 -21.39 18.95
C VAL A 47 7.98 -22.30 20.13
N MET A 48 7.60 -23.58 20.05
CA MET A 48 7.88 -24.58 21.11
C MET A 48 7.42 -24.13 22.52
N GLY A 49 6.30 -23.40 22.61
CA GLY A 49 5.75 -22.89 23.87
C GLY A 49 6.47 -21.67 24.44
N GLN A 50 7.43 -21.10 23.71
CA GLN A 50 8.07 -19.83 24.05
C GLN A 50 7.54 -18.73 23.14
N SER A 51 7.17 -17.60 23.74
CA SER A 51 6.79 -16.40 23.01
C SER A 51 8.04 -15.64 22.56
N MET A 52 8.11 -15.33 21.27
CA MET A 52 9.16 -14.54 20.65
C MET A 52 8.58 -13.26 20.09
N GLU A 53 9.05 -12.13 20.61
CA GLU A 53 8.71 -10.81 20.07
C GLU A 53 9.71 -10.40 19.00
N VAL A 54 9.19 -9.89 17.89
CA VAL A 54 9.95 -9.32 16.79
C VAL A 54 9.42 -7.93 16.50
N SER A 55 10.27 -6.92 16.62
CA SER A 55 9.96 -5.57 16.18
C SER A 55 10.71 -5.24 14.88
N SER A 56 10.10 -4.44 14.02
CA SER A 56 10.70 -4.01 12.76
C SER A 56 10.24 -2.59 12.42
N ASN A 57 11.19 -1.74 12.06
CA ASN A 57 10.95 -0.41 11.50
C ASN A 57 11.61 -0.36 10.13
N SER A 58 10.92 0.20 9.14
CA SER A 58 11.43 0.31 7.78
C SER A 58 10.98 1.60 7.13
N THR A 59 11.85 2.12 6.28
CA THR A 59 11.57 3.27 5.41
C THR A 59 11.88 2.88 3.97
N PHE A 60 10.89 3.00 3.11
CA PHE A 60 11.01 2.68 1.69
C PHE A 60 10.68 3.90 0.84
N THR A 61 11.68 4.43 0.15
CA THR A 61 11.55 5.61 -0.69
C THR A 61 11.56 5.22 -2.15
N GLN A 62 10.51 5.60 -2.87
CA GLN A 62 10.32 5.35 -4.29
C GLN A 62 10.11 6.65 -5.03
N VAL A 63 10.45 6.68 -6.32
CA VAL A 63 10.21 7.81 -7.20
C VAL A 63 9.36 7.36 -8.38
N TYR A 64 8.34 8.15 -8.67
CA TYR A 64 7.44 7.99 -9.81
C TYR A 64 7.57 9.20 -10.73
N ASP A 65 8.00 9.00 -11.97
CA ASP A 65 8.20 10.05 -12.97
C ASP A 65 7.18 9.91 -14.11
N VAL A 66 6.34 10.92 -14.30
CA VAL A 66 5.30 10.95 -15.33
C VAL A 66 5.95 11.25 -16.69
N GLN A 67 6.26 10.21 -17.44
CA GLN A 67 6.91 10.31 -18.75
C GLN A 67 5.96 10.85 -19.82
N ASP A 68 4.68 10.52 -19.71
CA ASP A 68 3.63 11.00 -20.61
C ASP A 68 2.26 10.96 -19.94
N ALA A 69 1.37 11.88 -20.31
CA ALA A 69 -0.01 11.92 -19.82
C ALA A 69 -0.94 12.45 -20.90
N GLY A 70 -1.91 11.64 -21.32
CA GLY A 70 -2.83 11.99 -22.41
C GLY A 70 -4.04 11.08 -22.51
N ALA A 71 -4.71 11.13 -23.67
CA ALA A 71 -5.95 10.37 -23.91
C ALA A 71 -5.75 8.84 -23.83
N ASN A 72 -4.54 8.36 -24.12
CA ASN A 72 -4.19 6.93 -24.11
C ASN A 72 -3.79 6.40 -22.72
N GLY A 73 -3.88 7.24 -21.69
CA GLY A 73 -3.44 6.93 -20.33
C GLY A 73 -2.21 7.73 -19.90
N ILE A 74 -1.60 7.29 -18.81
CA ILE A 74 -0.48 7.95 -18.16
C ILE A 74 0.67 6.93 -18.07
N THR A 75 1.83 7.30 -18.61
CA THR A 75 3.05 6.49 -18.55
C THR A 75 3.92 6.97 -17.40
N ILE A 76 4.26 6.06 -16.49
CA ILE A 76 4.96 6.37 -15.25
C ILE A 76 6.18 5.46 -15.12
N GLU A 77 7.37 6.04 -15.02
CA GLU A 77 8.58 5.33 -14.63
C GLU A 77 8.64 5.25 -13.10
N HIS A 78 8.85 4.05 -12.57
CA HIS A 78 9.10 3.78 -11.17
C HIS A 78 10.56 3.42 -10.95
N LYS A 79 11.13 3.90 -9.83
CA LYS A 79 12.40 3.41 -9.30
C LYS A 79 12.43 3.44 -7.78
N VAL A 80 13.18 2.54 -7.18
CA VAL A 80 13.54 2.60 -5.76
C VAL A 80 14.69 3.59 -5.57
N LYS A 81 14.55 4.50 -4.60
CA LYS A 81 15.58 5.48 -4.22
C LYS A 81 16.36 5.04 -3.00
N ARG A 82 15.66 4.58 -1.95
CA ARG A 82 16.26 4.16 -0.68
C ARG A 82 15.41 3.08 -0.03
N PHE A 83 16.06 2.14 0.63
CA PHE A 83 15.44 1.20 1.55
C PHE A 83 16.27 1.12 2.83
N GLU A 84 15.62 1.30 3.96
CA GLU A 84 16.18 1.19 5.29
C GLU A 84 15.29 0.26 6.11
N VAL A 85 15.90 -0.62 6.90
CA VAL A 85 15.18 -1.53 7.79
C VAL A 85 16.02 -1.81 9.03
N MET A 86 15.36 -1.80 10.18
CA MET A 86 15.90 -2.24 11.46
C MET A 86 14.91 -3.22 12.05
N SER A 87 15.35 -4.41 12.41
CA SER A 87 14.53 -5.39 13.09
C SER A 87 15.27 -6.00 14.26
N GLU A 88 14.54 -6.28 15.33
CA GLU A 88 15.03 -6.89 16.55
C GLU A 88 14.13 -8.07 16.89
N GLY A 89 14.71 -9.26 17.07
CA GLY A 89 14.01 -10.47 17.47
C GLY A 89 14.84 -11.30 18.44
N GLY A 90 14.30 -11.61 19.62
CA GLY A 90 14.97 -12.44 20.64
C GLY A 90 16.39 -11.99 21.06
N PRO A 91 17.06 -12.76 21.93
CA PRO A 91 18.44 -12.46 22.31
C PRO A 91 19.42 -12.66 21.14
N GLY A 92 20.09 -11.59 20.72
CA GLY A 92 21.17 -11.64 19.73
C GLY A 92 20.76 -11.68 18.26
N GLN A 93 19.45 -11.57 17.93
CA GLN A 93 18.98 -11.50 16.54
C GLN A 93 18.46 -10.09 16.22
N SER A 94 19.39 -9.12 16.17
CA SER A 94 19.12 -7.81 15.58
C SER A 94 19.69 -7.74 14.17
N MET A 95 18.99 -7.03 13.29
CA MET A 95 19.41 -6.71 11.95
C MET A 95 19.19 -5.22 11.69
N SER A 96 20.14 -4.60 11.01
CA SER A 96 20.03 -3.23 10.53
C SER A 96 20.62 -3.17 9.13
N TYR A 97 19.97 -2.41 8.27
CA TYR A 97 20.39 -2.19 6.90
C TYR A 97 19.95 -0.81 6.43
N ASP A 98 20.88 -0.04 5.89
CA ASP A 98 20.58 1.17 5.13
C ASP A 98 21.24 1.11 3.74
N SER A 99 20.43 1.21 2.69
CA SER A 99 20.92 1.26 1.31
C SER A 99 21.81 2.48 0.99
N GLU A 100 21.82 3.51 1.82
CA GLU A 100 22.75 4.64 1.66
C GLU A 100 24.10 4.39 2.37
N ASN A 101 24.20 3.33 3.20
CA ASN A 101 25.44 2.91 3.85
C ASN A 101 26.19 1.87 3.01
N GLU A 102 27.39 2.23 2.54
CA GLU A 102 28.21 1.37 1.68
C GLU A 102 28.66 0.06 2.36
N ALA A 103 28.86 0.06 3.68
CA ALA A 103 29.25 -1.14 4.42
C ALA A 103 28.12 -2.17 4.42
N ASP A 104 26.88 -1.72 4.65
CA ASP A 104 25.69 -2.57 4.70
C ASP A 104 25.44 -3.22 3.33
N ARG A 105 25.61 -2.47 2.24
CA ARG A 105 25.45 -2.96 0.86
C ARG A 105 26.43 -4.05 0.46
N LYS A 106 27.65 -4.02 1.00
CA LYS A 106 28.73 -4.98 0.65
C LYS A 106 28.52 -6.34 1.31
N GLY A 107 27.82 -6.38 2.44
CA GLY A 107 27.46 -7.59 3.17
C GLY A 107 26.55 -8.53 2.36
N GLU A 108 26.42 -9.78 2.81
CA GLU A 108 25.62 -10.79 2.12
C GLU A 108 24.15 -10.37 1.97
N MET A 109 23.55 -9.87 3.06
CA MET A 109 22.19 -9.32 3.05
C MET A 109 22.06 -8.11 2.12
N GLY A 110 23.02 -7.18 2.15
CA GLY A 110 23.00 -5.99 1.29
C GLY A 110 23.03 -6.34 -0.19
N ARG A 111 23.81 -7.33 -0.60
CA ARG A 111 23.80 -7.83 -1.99
C ARG A 111 22.45 -8.41 -2.39
N MET A 112 21.75 -9.08 -1.47
CA MET A 112 20.41 -9.62 -1.71
C MET A 112 19.39 -8.48 -1.91
N ILE A 113 19.38 -7.51 -1.00
CA ILE A 113 18.49 -6.34 -1.05
C ILE A 113 18.75 -5.50 -2.29
N ASP A 114 20.03 -5.21 -2.60
CA ASP A 114 20.43 -4.54 -3.84
C ASP A 114 19.84 -5.26 -5.06
N LYS A 115 20.00 -6.59 -5.10
CA LYS A 115 19.57 -7.40 -6.24
C LYS A 115 18.05 -7.47 -6.36
N LYS A 116 17.28 -7.55 -5.27
CA LYS A 116 15.82 -7.85 -5.28
C LYS A 116 14.93 -6.62 -5.08
N VAL A 117 15.44 -5.58 -4.44
CA VAL A 117 14.68 -4.39 -4.02
C VAL A 117 15.17 -3.16 -4.76
N LEU A 118 16.44 -2.79 -4.62
CA LEU A 118 16.93 -1.51 -5.15
C LEU A 118 16.95 -1.48 -6.68
N LYS A 119 17.18 -2.63 -7.32
CA LYS A 119 17.06 -2.80 -8.78
C LYS A 119 15.64 -2.95 -9.28
N ASN A 120 14.62 -2.81 -8.42
CA ASN A 120 13.25 -2.78 -8.88
C ASN A 120 12.96 -1.45 -9.58
N LYS A 121 13.11 -1.47 -10.90
CA LYS A 121 12.83 -0.36 -11.81
C LYS A 121 11.96 -0.84 -12.95
N TYR A 122 10.89 -0.12 -13.23
CA TYR A 122 9.94 -0.50 -14.28
C TYR A 122 9.18 0.72 -14.79
N THR A 123 8.66 0.62 -16.00
CA THR A 123 7.68 1.56 -16.53
C THR A 123 6.30 0.92 -16.49
N MET A 124 5.30 1.63 -16.01
CA MET A 124 3.90 1.20 -16.06
C MET A 124 3.05 2.20 -16.83
N MET A 125 2.02 1.69 -17.49
CA MET A 125 0.93 2.51 -17.98
C MET A 125 -0.29 2.34 -17.08
N VAL A 126 -0.95 3.45 -16.78
CA VAL A 126 -2.23 3.47 -16.07
C VAL A 126 -3.29 4.19 -16.89
N ASP A 127 -4.55 3.81 -16.69
CA ASP A 127 -5.68 4.55 -17.24
C ASP A 127 -5.92 5.87 -16.49
N ALA A 128 -6.93 6.62 -16.92
CA ALA A 128 -7.27 7.91 -16.32
C ALA A 128 -7.68 7.84 -14.84
N PHE A 129 -7.91 6.65 -14.28
CA PHE A 129 -8.30 6.43 -12.87
C PHE A 129 -7.22 5.70 -12.08
N GLY A 130 -6.04 5.49 -12.67
CA GLY A 130 -4.90 4.86 -11.99
C GLY A 130 -4.95 3.33 -11.99
N LYS A 131 -5.78 2.68 -12.81
CA LYS A 131 -5.72 1.23 -12.99
C LYS A 131 -4.57 0.88 -13.94
N VAL A 132 -3.74 -0.08 -13.56
CA VAL A 132 -2.60 -0.53 -14.36
C VAL A 132 -3.08 -1.25 -15.62
N THR A 133 -2.64 -0.80 -16.78
CA THR A 133 -2.97 -1.40 -18.09
C THR A 133 -1.82 -2.22 -18.65
N SER A 134 -0.57 -1.85 -18.35
CA SER A 134 0.61 -2.61 -18.72
C SER A 134 1.80 -2.26 -17.82
N VAL A 135 2.75 -3.19 -17.73
CA VAL A 135 3.99 -3.02 -16.97
C VAL A 135 5.14 -3.59 -17.79
N LYS A 136 6.19 -2.80 -17.93
CA LYS A 136 7.44 -3.15 -18.60
C LYS A 136 8.58 -3.01 -17.57
N PRO A 137 9.08 -4.12 -17.03
CA PRO A 137 10.29 -4.11 -16.20
C PRO A 137 11.51 -3.67 -17.02
N ASP A 138 12.47 -3.02 -16.37
CA ASP A 138 13.78 -2.80 -16.98
C ASP A 138 14.51 -4.14 -17.17
N ASP A 139 15.44 -4.21 -18.13
CA ASP A 139 16.11 -5.47 -18.50
C ASP A 139 16.89 -6.13 -17.34
N ASP A 140 17.39 -5.31 -16.41
CA ASP A 140 18.10 -5.75 -15.21
C ASP A 140 17.19 -5.91 -13.99
N ASN A 141 15.87 -5.70 -14.14
CA ASN A 141 14.93 -5.84 -13.04
C ASN A 141 14.84 -7.32 -12.60
N PRO A 142 15.17 -7.62 -11.34
CA PRO A 142 15.15 -8.98 -10.80
C PRO A 142 13.77 -9.64 -10.77
N ASN A 143 12.71 -8.84 -10.71
CA ASN A 143 11.33 -9.25 -10.50
C ASN A 143 10.61 -9.47 -11.84
N GLY A 144 11.19 -9.04 -12.97
CA GLY A 144 10.64 -9.21 -14.33
C GLY A 144 10.92 -10.57 -14.97
N LYS A 145 11.70 -11.46 -14.32
CA LYS A 145 12.11 -12.76 -14.89
C LYS A 145 11.08 -13.84 -14.55
N LYS A 146 10.70 -14.66 -15.53
CA LYS A 146 9.86 -15.87 -15.32
C LYS A 146 10.52 -16.77 -14.26
N GLY A 147 9.79 -17.12 -13.20
CA GLY A 147 10.29 -17.86 -12.03
C GLY A 147 10.65 -17.00 -10.81
N ALA A 148 10.58 -15.67 -10.90
CA ALA A 148 10.69 -14.79 -9.71
C ALA A 148 9.47 -14.89 -8.77
N GLU A 149 8.37 -15.49 -9.24
CA GLU A 149 7.13 -15.72 -8.49
C GLU A 149 7.23 -16.92 -7.51
N ASP A 150 8.29 -17.73 -7.59
CA ASP A 150 8.34 -19.07 -6.98
C ASP A 150 9.03 -19.12 -5.61
N ASP A 151 9.25 -17.96 -4.97
CA ASP A 151 9.88 -17.90 -3.66
C ASP A 151 8.96 -17.17 -2.67
N GLY A 152 7.80 -17.80 -2.41
CA GLY A 152 6.75 -17.26 -1.55
C GLY A 152 7.25 -16.82 -0.18
N MET A 153 8.32 -17.45 0.32
CA MET A 153 9.02 -17.04 1.54
C MET A 153 9.75 -15.71 1.37
N ALA A 154 10.53 -15.53 0.30
CA ALA A 154 11.23 -14.28 0.05
C ALA A 154 10.25 -13.12 -0.11
N ALA A 155 9.14 -13.32 -0.83
CA ALA A 155 8.09 -12.31 -0.97
C ALA A 155 7.46 -11.94 0.40
N MET A 156 7.18 -12.93 1.24
CA MET A 156 6.61 -12.68 2.57
C MET A 156 7.61 -11.97 3.49
N MET A 157 8.89 -12.37 3.45
CA MET A 157 9.97 -11.71 4.20
C MET A 157 10.13 -10.26 3.74
N MET A 158 10.13 -9.99 2.44
CA MET A 158 10.22 -8.62 1.93
C MET A 158 9.03 -7.77 2.38
N GLN A 159 7.82 -8.34 2.40
CA GLN A 159 6.64 -7.67 2.92
C GLN A 159 6.78 -7.37 4.43
N GLN A 160 7.26 -8.34 5.22
CA GLN A 160 7.49 -8.16 6.67
C GLN A 160 8.56 -7.09 6.95
N MET A 161 9.58 -7.00 6.10
CA MET A 161 10.61 -5.96 6.15
C MET A 161 10.12 -4.59 5.64
N GLY A 162 8.84 -4.45 5.27
CA GLY A 162 8.24 -3.21 4.78
C GLY A 162 8.59 -2.85 3.34
N ALA A 163 9.25 -3.75 2.60
CA ALA A 163 9.55 -3.61 1.17
C ALA A 163 8.49 -4.25 0.26
N GLY A 164 7.24 -4.40 0.72
CA GLY A 164 6.15 -4.96 -0.09
C GLY A 164 5.90 -4.25 -1.44
N GLY A 165 6.30 -2.98 -1.55
CA GLY A 165 6.28 -2.21 -2.81
C GLY A 165 7.40 -2.57 -3.80
N SER A 166 8.24 -3.56 -3.52
CA SER A 166 9.28 -4.04 -4.43
C SER A 166 8.77 -5.04 -5.47
N THR A 167 7.50 -5.45 -5.40
CA THR A 167 6.88 -6.33 -6.38
C THR A 167 6.44 -5.55 -7.62
N LEU A 168 6.40 -6.21 -8.77
CA LEU A 168 5.89 -5.61 -9.99
C LEU A 168 4.35 -5.61 -9.95
N PRO A 169 3.69 -4.49 -10.28
CA PRO A 169 2.25 -4.49 -10.49
C PRO A 169 1.89 -5.37 -11.69
N LYS A 170 0.65 -5.88 -11.70
CA LYS A 170 0.08 -6.64 -12.81
C LYS A 170 -0.98 -5.80 -13.52
N ALA A 171 -1.18 -6.06 -14.81
CA ALA A 171 -2.28 -5.44 -15.54
C ALA A 171 -3.61 -5.80 -14.88
N GLY A 172 -4.44 -4.80 -14.63
CA GLY A 172 -5.68 -4.92 -13.86
C GLY A 172 -5.58 -4.43 -12.42
N ASP A 173 -4.38 -4.37 -11.85
CA ASP A 173 -4.18 -3.91 -10.47
C ASP A 173 -4.51 -2.42 -10.33
N LYS A 174 -4.98 -2.03 -9.16
CA LYS A 174 -5.09 -0.61 -8.78
C LYS A 174 -3.70 -0.11 -8.42
N SER A 175 -3.21 0.93 -9.10
CA SER A 175 -1.96 1.59 -8.67
C SER A 175 -2.18 2.34 -7.36
N PHE A 176 -1.09 2.78 -6.72
CA PHE A 176 -1.17 3.59 -5.50
C PHE A 176 -1.97 4.90 -5.70
N PHE A 177 -2.10 5.38 -6.94
CA PHE A 177 -2.88 6.56 -7.29
C PHE A 177 -4.40 6.32 -7.33
N SER A 178 -4.84 5.06 -7.39
CA SER A 178 -6.25 4.69 -7.57
C SER A 178 -6.97 4.51 -6.23
N VAL A 179 -7.31 5.62 -5.56
CA VAL A 179 -8.05 5.58 -4.27
C VAL A 179 -9.55 5.77 -4.44
N LEU A 180 -9.95 6.75 -5.25
CA LEU A 180 -11.36 7.07 -5.49
C LEU A 180 -11.98 6.12 -6.53
N PRO A 181 -13.30 5.86 -6.48
CA PRO A 181 -13.95 4.96 -7.42
C PRO A 181 -13.94 5.54 -8.85
N SER A 182 -13.83 4.65 -9.85
CA SER A 182 -13.77 5.03 -11.26
C SER A 182 -15.14 5.07 -11.94
N ASP A 183 -16.14 4.42 -11.34
CA ASP A 183 -17.47 4.20 -11.90
C ASP A 183 -18.50 5.24 -11.47
N LYS A 184 -18.19 6.05 -10.46
CA LYS A 184 -19.10 7.08 -9.92
C LYS A 184 -18.36 8.27 -9.32
N GLU A 185 -19.03 9.42 -9.35
CA GLU A 185 -18.66 10.54 -8.50
C GLU A 185 -19.15 10.31 -7.07
N VAL A 186 -18.34 10.72 -6.10
CA VAL A 186 -18.61 10.51 -4.67
C VAL A 186 -18.56 11.83 -3.91
N GLY A 187 -19.43 11.97 -2.91
CA GLY A 187 -19.50 13.11 -2.00
C GLY A 187 -19.19 12.74 -0.55
N VAL A 188 -19.17 13.74 0.33
CA VAL A 188 -18.99 13.52 1.79
C VAL A 188 -20.07 12.59 2.33
N GLY A 189 -19.66 11.58 3.09
CA GLY A 189 -20.52 10.56 3.67
C GLY A 189 -20.73 9.33 2.78
N GLU A 190 -20.43 9.43 1.47
CA GLU A 190 -20.57 8.28 0.57
C GLU A 190 -19.47 7.25 0.79
N THR A 191 -19.83 5.99 0.52
CA THR A 191 -18.97 4.83 0.69
C THR A 191 -18.85 4.00 -0.59
N TRP A 192 -17.76 3.26 -0.69
CA TRP A 192 -17.57 2.22 -1.69
C TRP A 192 -16.70 1.11 -1.10
N THR A 193 -16.79 -0.08 -1.68
CA THR A 193 -16.02 -1.24 -1.26
C THR A 193 -15.27 -1.80 -2.45
N ASP A 194 -13.98 -2.00 -2.26
CA ASP A 194 -13.16 -2.82 -3.14
C ASP A 194 -13.05 -4.20 -2.54
N ALA A 195 -13.27 -5.24 -3.34
CA ALA A 195 -13.08 -6.62 -2.95
C ALA A 195 -12.31 -7.37 -4.03
N VAL A 196 -11.26 -8.08 -3.63
CA VAL A 196 -10.43 -8.89 -4.51
C VAL A 196 -10.19 -10.24 -3.86
N LYS A 197 -10.57 -11.31 -4.57
CA LYS A 197 -10.22 -12.69 -4.20
C LYS A 197 -9.18 -13.20 -5.16
N LYS A 198 -7.99 -13.51 -4.66
CA LYS A 198 -6.87 -13.97 -5.50
C LYS A 198 -5.89 -14.79 -4.67
N ASP A 199 -5.43 -15.91 -5.21
CA ASP A 199 -4.34 -16.73 -4.66
C ASP A 199 -4.50 -17.08 -3.16
N GLY A 200 -5.72 -17.49 -2.77
CA GLY A 200 -6.04 -17.85 -1.37
C GLY A 200 -6.21 -16.65 -0.43
N ALA A 201 -6.14 -15.41 -0.93
CA ALA A 201 -6.43 -14.21 -0.18
C ALA A 201 -7.80 -13.62 -0.58
N ASP A 202 -8.62 -13.31 0.41
CA ASP A 202 -9.89 -12.57 0.30
C ASP A 202 -9.70 -11.20 0.94
N ASN A 203 -9.49 -10.18 0.13
CA ASN A 203 -9.29 -8.81 0.58
C ASN A 203 -10.57 -8.00 0.35
N LYS A 204 -11.04 -7.34 1.41
CA LYS A 204 -12.15 -6.39 1.35
C LYS A 204 -11.72 -5.09 2.00
N ARG A 205 -11.79 -3.97 1.27
CA ARG A 205 -11.58 -2.63 1.81
C ARG A 205 -12.77 -1.74 1.56
N THR A 206 -13.31 -1.14 2.62
CA THR A 206 -14.42 -0.18 2.54
C THR A 206 -13.90 1.21 2.82
N TYR A 207 -14.28 2.16 1.97
CA TYR A 207 -13.88 3.55 2.06
C TYR A 207 -15.08 4.44 2.34
N LYS A 208 -14.82 5.60 2.96
CA LYS A 208 -15.81 6.65 3.22
C LYS A 208 -15.16 8.02 3.06
N ILE A 209 -15.80 8.91 2.30
CA ILE A 209 -15.37 10.32 2.29
C ILE A 209 -15.83 10.99 3.58
N THR A 210 -14.90 11.56 4.34
CA THR A 210 -15.21 12.33 5.55
C THR A 210 -15.13 13.84 5.34
N ALA A 211 -14.30 14.29 4.40
CA ALA A 211 -14.20 15.71 4.07
C ALA A 211 -13.76 15.93 2.62
N ILE A 212 -14.28 17.02 2.02
CA ILE A 212 -13.82 17.55 0.74
C ILE A 212 -13.55 19.04 0.94
N SER A 213 -12.30 19.46 0.77
CA SER A 213 -11.89 20.86 0.89
C SER A 213 -11.16 21.33 -0.38
N ALA A 214 -10.65 22.55 -0.38
CA ALA A 214 -9.74 23.02 -1.43
C ALA A 214 -8.36 22.35 -1.35
N GLU A 215 -7.95 21.91 -0.15
CA GLU A 215 -6.63 21.35 0.13
C GLU A 215 -6.52 19.85 -0.13
N GLY A 216 -7.65 19.14 -0.12
CA GLY A 216 -7.69 17.70 -0.39
C GLY A 216 -9.03 17.05 -0.07
N ILE A 217 -9.09 15.75 -0.37
CA ILE A 217 -10.21 14.86 -0.08
C ILE A 217 -9.74 13.89 1.00
N THR A 218 -10.44 13.88 2.13
CA THR A 218 -10.15 12.96 3.24
C THR A 218 -11.04 11.74 3.12
N VAL A 219 -10.42 10.57 3.05
CA VAL A 219 -11.07 9.27 2.91
C VAL A 219 -10.63 8.39 4.07
N GLU A 220 -11.57 7.94 4.88
CA GLU A 220 -11.33 6.87 5.85
C GLU A 220 -11.51 5.52 5.17
N TYR A 221 -10.76 4.52 5.62
CA TYR A 221 -10.98 3.15 5.19
C TYR A 221 -10.94 2.16 6.36
N THR A 222 -11.62 1.04 6.15
CA THR A 222 -11.43 -0.20 6.91
C THR A 222 -11.10 -1.31 5.95
N SER A 223 -10.25 -2.25 6.36
CA SER A 223 -9.87 -3.42 5.57
C SER A 223 -9.96 -4.69 6.39
N GLU A 224 -10.34 -5.77 5.73
CA GLU A 224 -10.25 -7.13 6.23
C GLU A 224 -9.63 -8.00 5.12
N THR A 225 -8.52 -8.65 5.41
CA THR A 225 -7.87 -9.60 4.52
C THR A 225 -7.86 -10.95 5.22
N LYS A 226 -8.44 -11.98 4.60
CA LYS A 226 -8.28 -13.37 5.04
C LYS A 226 -7.34 -14.08 4.09
N ILE A 227 -6.32 -14.73 4.61
CA ILE A 227 -5.34 -15.50 3.85
C ILE A 227 -5.48 -16.94 4.29
N ASN A 228 -5.90 -17.81 3.37
CA ASN A 228 -5.89 -19.25 3.55
C ASN A 228 -5.22 -19.88 2.33
N LYS A 229 -3.96 -20.30 2.48
CA LYS A 229 -3.17 -20.89 1.39
C LYS A 229 -2.08 -21.81 1.88
N GLU A 230 -1.72 -22.77 1.03
CA GLU A 230 -0.53 -23.60 1.21
C GLU A 230 0.67 -22.92 0.51
N MET A 231 1.84 -22.96 1.14
CA MET A 231 3.07 -22.49 0.50
C MET A 231 4.30 -23.28 0.96
N ALA A 232 5.30 -23.37 0.09
CA ALA A 232 6.58 -23.94 0.45
C ALA A 232 7.34 -23.01 1.41
N MET A 233 7.70 -23.53 2.58
CA MET A 233 8.60 -22.92 3.55
C MET A 233 9.74 -23.89 3.85
N MET A 234 11.00 -23.45 3.69
CA MET A 234 12.20 -24.27 3.98
C MET A 234 12.19 -25.64 3.28
N GLY A 235 11.61 -25.73 2.08
CA GLY A 235 11.49 -26.98 1.32
C GLY A 235 10.37 -27.92 1.78
N GLN A 236 9.45 -27.44 2.63
CA GLN A 236 8.30 -28.18 3.15
C GLN A 236 7.02 -27.39 2.91
N ASN A 237 5.87 -28.06 2.83
CA ASN A 237 4.60 -27.35 2.70
C ASN A 237 4.12 -26.85 4.07
N ALA A 238 3.76 -25.57 4.12
CA ALA A 238 3.15 -24.93 5.27
C ALA A 238 1.76 -24.42 4.90
N GLN A 239 0.77 -24.68 5.76
CA GLN A 239 -0.57 -24.13 5.63
C GLN A 239 -0.63 -22.83 6.42
N ILE A 240 -1.11 -21.77 5.78
CA ILE A 240 -1.27 -20.45 6.36
C ILE A 240 -2.74 -20.15 6.51
N ASP A 241 -3.16 -19.81 7.73
CA ASP A 241 -4.48 -19.23 8.00
C ASP A 241 -4.30 -17.95 8.83
N MET A 242 -4.50 -16.80 8.20
CA MET A 242 -4.35 -15.50 8.83
C MET A 242 -5.51 -14.57 8.50
N THR A 243 -5.91 -13.77 9.48
CA THR A 243 -6.84 -12.66 9.31
C THR A 243 -6.14 -11.36 9.68
N GLU A 244 -6.09 -10.43 8.75
CA GLU A 244 -5.67 -9.05 8.97
C GLU A 244 -6.88 -8.13 8.98
N LYS A 245 -7.01 -7.28 10.00
CA LYS A 245 -7.98 -6.20 10.06
C LYS A 245 -7.26 -4.88 10.22
N GLY A 246 -7.64 -3.89 9.42
CA GLY A 246 -7.00 -2.58 9.46
C GLY A 246 -7.98 -1.44 9.29
N SER A 247 -7.51 -0.26 9.66
CA SER A 247 -8.20 1.00 9.39
C SER A 247 -7.18 2.11 9.15
N GLY A 248 -7.64 3.20 8.55
CA GLY A 248 -6.77 4.33 8.31
C GLY A 248 -7.46 5.49 7.61
N THR A 249 -6.64 6.47 7.27
CA THR A 249 -7.05 7.70 6.61
C THR A 249 -6.13 7.94 5.43
N VAL A 250 -6.72 8.34 4.31
CA VAL A 250 -6.04 8.76 3.09
C VAL A 250 -6.42 10.20 2.80
N ILE A 251 -5.44 11.04 2.56
CA ILE A 251 -5.63 12.41 2.09
C ILE A 251 -5.21 12.43 0.62
N VAL A 252 -6.16 12.73 -0.26
CA VAL A 252 -5.94 12.83 -1.71
C VAL A 252 -5.85 14.30 -2.10
N ASP A 253 -4.86 14.68 -2.89
CA ASP A 253 -4.77 16.00 -3.50
C ASP A 253 -5.89 16.17 -4.52
N ARG A 254 -6.73 17.20 -4.32
CA ARG A 254 -7.92 17.42 -5.14
C ARG A 254 -7.58 17.84 -6.57
N LYS A 255 -6.42 18.46 -6.81
CA LYS A 255 -6.05 18.99 -8.13
C LYS A 255 -5.53 17.90 -9.05
N THR A 256 -4.80 16.94 -8.50
CA THR A 256 -4.09 15.88 -9.23
C THR A 256 -4.77 14.51 -9.11
N GLY A 257 -5.57 14.28 -8.06
CA GLY A 257 -6.13 12.97 -7.73
C GLY A 257 -5.13 12.03 -7.04
N VAL A 258 -3.92 12.50 -6.73
CA VAL A 258 -2.84 11.70 -6.14
C VAL A 258 -2.94 11.69 -4.61
N VAL A 259 -2.62 10.55 -3.99
CA VAL A 259 -2.48 10.46 -2.53
C VAL A 259 -1.39 11.41 -2.06
N ARG A 260 -1.66 12.24 -1.05
CA ARG A 260 -0.67 13.05 -0.32
C ARG A 260 -0.13 12.30 0.89
N THR A 261 -1.04 11.70 1.65
CA THR A 261 -0.72 10.97 2.86
C THR A 261 -1.67 9.80 3.04
N LEU A 262 -1.14 8.67 3.49
CA LEU A 262 -1.91 7.55 4.02
C LEU A 262 -1.37 7.23 5.40
N THR A 263 -2.23 7.12 6.39
CA THR A 263 -1.89 6.62 7.72
C THR A 263 -2.81 5.47 8.05
N GLY A 264 -2.27 4.35 8.51
CA GLY A 264 -3.06 3.18 8.83
C GLY A 264 -2.45 2.35 9.95
N VAL A 265 -3.34 1.62 10.62
CA VAL A 265 -2.97 0.56 11.54
C VAL A 265 -3.66 -0.72 11.08
N SER A 266 -2.92 -1.83 11.09
CA SER A 266 -3.49 -3.15 10.92
C SER A 266 -3.04 -4.10 12.02
N LYS A 267 -3.91 -5.06 12.30
CA LYS A 267 -3.68 -6.16 13.23
C LYS A 267 -3.86 -7.45 12.47
N THR A 268 -2.86 -8.31 12.53
CA THR A 268 -2.90 -9.66 11.95
C THR A 268 -2.92 -10.66 13.07
N GLU A 269 -3.77 -11.67 12.96
CA GLU A 269 -3.85 -12.81 13.86
C GLU A 269 -4.04 -14.08 13.04
N GLY A 270 -3.43 -15.17 13.44
CA GLY A 270 -3.56 -16.43 12.73
C GLY A 270 -2.54 -17.48 13.13
N ASN A 271 -2.46 -18.53 12.33
CA ASN A 271 -1.60 -19.68 12.54
C ASN A 271 -0.86 -20.04 11.25
N VAL A 272 0.38 -20.49 11.42
CA VAL A 272 1.14 -21.18 10.38
C VAL A 272 1.33 -22.62 10.83
N GLU A 273 0.86 -23.57 10.03
CA GLU A 273 1.02 -25.00 10.30
C GLU A 273 2.12 -25.58 9.42
N VAL A 274 3.15 -26.16 10.02
CA VAL A 274 4.29 -26.79 9.33
C VAL A 274 4.67 -28.09 10.02
N GLN A 275 4.69 -29.20 9.28
CA GLN A 275 5.01 -30.55 9.81
C GLN A 275 4.25 -30.96 11.08
N GLY A 276 2.98 -30.58 11.20
CA GLY A 276 2.15 -30.89 12.37
C GLY A 276 2.43 -30.02 13.60
N MET A 277 3.30 -29.01 13.49
CA MET A 277 3.43 -27.93 14.47
C MET A 277 2.56 -26.75 14.05
N THR A 278 1.80 -26.18 14.99
CA THR A 278 1.06 -24.93 14.82
C THR A 278 1.86 -23.80 15.45
N ILE A 279 2.14 -22.75 14.69
CA ILE A 279 2.82 -21.54 15.13
C ILE A 279 1.80 -20.39 15.12
N PRO A 280 1.25 -20.02 16.28
CA PRO A 280 0.44 -18.82 16.42
C PRO A 280 1.25 -17.56 16.10
N VAL A 281 0.64 -16.67 15.31
CA VAL A 281 1.23 -15.38 14.94
C VAL A 281 0.23 -14.28 15.22
N THR A 282 0.69 -13.25 15.93
CA THR A 282 -0.04 -11.98 16.03
C THR A 282 0.90 -10.84 15.64
N SER A 283 0.39 -9.80 14.99
CA SER A 283 1.18 -8.61 14.71
C SER A 283 0.34 -7.35 14.68
N THR A 284 0.93 -6.22 15.04
CA THR A 284 0.39 -4.88 14.80
C THR A 284 1.35 -4.12 13.91
N THR A 285 0.82 -3.58 12.81
CA THR A 285 1.59 -2.81 11.83
C THR A 285 1.02 -1.41 11.74
N ASN A 286 1.88 -0.41 11.86
CA ASN A 286 1.57 0.99 11.59
C ASN A 286 2.25 1.38 10.28
N THR A 287 1.49 1.99 9.37
CA THR A 287 2.00 2.43 8.07
C THR A 287 1.71 3.91 7.89
N THR A 288 2.73 4.66 7.54
CA THR A 288 2.61 6.05 7.06
C THR A 288 3.20 6.12 5.67
N VAL A 289 2.43 6.58 4.70
CA VAL A 289 2.92 6.88 3.35
C VAL A 289 2.78 8.37 3.14
N THR A 290 3.85 9.03 2.73
CA THR A 290 3.86 10.45 2.36
C THR A 290 4.30 10.60 0.92
N VAL A 291 3.62 11.45 0.17
CA VAL A 291 3.91 11.74 -1.23
C VAL A 291 4.25 13.21 -1.37
N LYS A 292 5.42 13.47 -1.96
CA LYS A 292 5.92 14.82 -2.23
C LYS A 292 6.10 14.99 -3.73
N ALA A 293 5.56 16.06 -4.29
CA ALA A 293 5.94 16.48 -5.62
C ALA A 293 7.39 17.01 -5.58
N LEU A 294 8.19 16.63 -6.58
CA LEU A 294 9.58 17.08 -6.76
C LEU A 294 9.70 18.19 -7.81
#